data_AF-A0A349DY92-F1
#
_entry.id   AF-A0A349DY92-F1
#
_cell.length_a   1.000
_cell.length_b   1.000
_cell.length_c   1.000
_cell.angle_alpha   90.00
_cell.angle_beta   90.00
_cell.angle_gamma   90.00
#
_symmetry.space_group_name_H-M   'P 1'
#
loop_
_entity.id
_entity.type
_entity.pdbx_description
1 polymer ?
#
loop_
_entity_poly.entity_id
_entity_poly.type
_entity_poly.pdbx_seq_one_letter_code
_entity_poly.pdbx_strand_id
1 'polypeptide(L)'
;MNAFRGLLIVLAFTITTFTVYVISQFGLNIAPLFFGEIRNLTWAGQFNYDFLTYLWLSALWVMWRNRFSAPGIALGLVASVLGMTFFAPYVLFLTFQTKGDVKQLLLGRHL
;
A
#
# COMPACT_ATOMS: atom_id res chain seq x y z
N MET A 1 -8.97 5.92 17.60
CA MET A 1 -8.43 6.63 16.41
C MET A 1 -6.97 7.04 16.57
N ASN A 2 -6.57 7.70 17.66
CA ASN A 2 -5.17 8.16 17.83
C ASN A 2 -4.13 7.02 17.80
N ALA A 3 -4.39 5.90 18.49
CA ALA A 3 -3.51 4.73 18.42
C ALA A 3 -3.37 4.16 17.00
N PHE A 4 -4.47 4.11 16.24
CA PHE A 4 -4.46 3.67 14.85
C PHE A 4 -3.64 4.61 13.96
N ARG A 5 -3.79 5.93 14.12
CA ARG A 5 -2.95 6.92 13.42
C ARG A 5 -1.46 6.76 13.78
N GLY A 6 -1.16 6.55 15.05
CA GLY A 6 0.20 6.27 15.52
C GLY A 6 0.80 5.03 14.85
N LEU A 7 0.03 3.93 14.77
CA LEU A 7 0.45 2.73 14.06
C LEU A 7 0.74 3.02 12.57
N LEU A 8 -0.14 3.74 11.88
CA LEU A 8 0.06 4.09 10.47
C LEU A 8 1.32 4.93 10.26
N ILE A 9 1.61 5.85 11.17
CA ILE A 9 2.84 6.66 11.14
C ILE A 9 4.07 5.76 11.31
N VAL A 10 4.06 4.87 12.31
CA VAL A 10 5.16 3.92 12.54
C VAL A 10 5.39 3.06 11.30
N LEU A 11 4.34 2.44 10.76
CA LEU A 11 4.44 1.58 9.58
C LEU A 11 4.98 2.34 8.36
N ALA A 12 4.45 3.54 8.10
CA ALA A 12 4.92 4.39 7.00
C ALA A 12 6.39 4.78 7.17
N PHE A 13 6.79 5.18 8.38
CA PHE A 13 8.15 5.60 8.67
C PHE A 13 9.13 4.42 8.52
N THR A 14 8.86 3.29 9.17
CA THR A 14 9.77 2.14 9.15
C THR A 14 9.96 1.58 7.75
N ILE A 15 8.87 1.42 6.97
CA ILE A 15 8.98 0.88 5.62
C ILE A 15 9.66 1.85 4.66
N THR A 16 9.44 3.16 4.82
CA THR A 16 10.08 4.18 3.98
C THR A 16 11.57 4.21 4.25
N THR A 17 11.99 4.25 5.52
CA THR A 17 13.41 4.24 5.90
C THR A 17 14.10 2.97 5.39
N PHE A 18 13.48 1.80 5.59
CA PHE A 18 14.03 0.53 5.11
C PHE A 18 14.15 0.51 3.57
N THR A 19 13.11 0.94 2.86
CA THR A 19 13.10 1.02 1.40
C THR A 19 14.19 1.96 0.87
N VAL A 20 14.33 3.16 1.44
CA VAL A 20 15.38 4.12 1.05
C VAL A 20 16.77 3.53 1.28
N TYR A 21 16.99 2.86 2.42
CA TYR A 21 18.24 2.18 2.69
C TYR A 21 18.55 1.11 1.64
N VAL A 22 17.60 0.20 1.35
CA VAL A 22 17.77 -0.84 0.33
C VAL A 22 18.06 -0.24 -1.05
N ILE A 23 17.35 0.81 -1.45
CA ILE A 23 17.58 1.50 -2.72
C ILE A 23 18.99 2.12 -2.77
N SER A 24 19.46 2.69 -1.66
CA SER A 24 20.82 3.28 -1.59
C SER A 24 21.94 2.25 -1.77
N GLN A 25 21.68 0.99 -1.43
CA GLN A 25 22.66 -0.10 -1.53
C GLN A 25 22.55 -0.89 -2.83
N PHE A 26 21.34 -1.11 -3.34
CA PHE A 26 21.05 -2.06 -4.41
C PHE A 26 20.38 -1.44 -5.66
N GLY A 27 20.11 -0.14 -5.63
CA GLY A 27 19.42 0.60 -6.70
C GLY A 27 17.92 0.27 -6.81
N LEU A 28 17.30 0.74 -7.89
CA LEU A 28 15.86 0.58 -8.16
C LEU A 28 15.54 -0.73 -8.93
N ASN A 29 16.13 -1.85 -8.51
CA ASN A 29 16.03 -3.14 -9.21
C ASN A 29 14.92 -4.06 -8.67
N ILE A 30 13.88 -3.49 -8.04
CA ILE A 30 12.88 -4.26 -7.31
C ILE A 30 12.08 -5.23 -8.18
N ALA A 31 11.67 -4.83 -9.39
CA ALA A 31 10.77 -5.65 -10.20
C ALA A 31 11.42 -6.97 -10.67
N PRO A 32 12.64 -6.98 -11.27
CA PRO A 32 13.30 -8.23 -11.62
C PRO A 32 13.56 -9.14 -10.42
N LEU A 33 13.96 -8.58 -9.26
CA LEU A 33 14.20 -9.34 -8.04
C LEU A 33 12.90 -9.96 -7.50
N PHE A 34 11.84 -9.16 -7.42
CA PHE A 34 10.56 -9.58 -6.87
C PHE A 34 9.91 -10.70 -7.68
N PHE A 35 9.78 -10.50 -9.00
CA PHE A 35 9.17 -11.50 -9.89
C PHE A 35 10.10 -12.68 -10.17
N GLY A 36 11.41 -12.51 -10.09
CA GLY A 36 12.39 -13.60 -10.17
C GLY A 36 12.17 -14.62 -9.07
N GLU A 37 12.05 -14.16 -7.82
CA GLU A 37 11.78 -15.05 -6.67
C GLU A 37 10.46 -15.81 -6.80
N ILE A 38 9.39 -15.16 -7.29
CA ILE A 38 8.09 -15.83 -7.50
C ILE A 38 8.23 -17.04 -8.45
N ARG A 39 9.04 -16.90 -9.51
CA ARG A 39 9.26 -17.98 -10.49
C ARG A 39 10.04 -19.15 -9.92
N ASN A 40 10.83 -18.94 -8.87
CA ASN A 40 11.65 -19.98 -8.26
C ASN A 40 10.84 -20.96 -7.39
N LEU A 41 9.56 -20.67 -7.11
CA LEU A 41 8.65 -21.53 -6.33
C LEU A 41 9.22 -21.95 -4.96
N THR A 42 9.99 -21.06 -4.34
CA THR A 42 10.55 -21.22 -2.99
C THR A 42 9.65 -20.53 -1.96
N TRP A 43 9.99 -20.65 -0.67
CA TRP A 43 9.35 -19.85 0.38
C TRP A 43 9.45 -18.34 0.13
N ALA A 44 10.60 -17.84 -0.34
CA ALA A 44 10.75 -16.43 -0.70
C ALA A 44 9.80 -16.03 -1.85
N GLY A 45 9.70 -16.88 -2.87
CA GLY A 45 8.73 -16.71 -3.94
C GLY A 45 7.28 -16.71 -3.45
N GLN A 46 6.94 -17.60 -2.51
CA GLN A 46 5.60 -17.65 -1.92
C GLN A 46 5.28 -16.37 -1.13
N PHE A 47 6.21 -15.84 -0.32
CA PHE A 47 6.01 -14.56 0.38
C PHE A 47 5.83 -13.39 -0.58
N ASN A 48 6.62 -13.33 -1.65
CA ASN A 48 6.47 -12.29 -2.68
C ASN A 48 5.11 -12.40 -3.38
N TYR A 49 4.69 -13.62 -3.73
CA TYR A 49 3.40 -13.83 -4.38
C TYR A 49 2.24 -13.47 -3.44
N ASP A 50 2.28 -13.87 -2.18
CA ASP A 50 1.31 -13.48 -1.15
C ASP A 50 1.22 -11.96 -1.03
N PHE A 51 2.37 -11.28 -0.88
CA PHE A 51 2.42 -9.82 -0.83
C PHE A 51 1.83 -9.17 -2.09
N LEU A 52 2.10 -9.71 -3.28
CA LEU A 52 1.52 -9.24 -4.54
C LEU A 52 -0.01 -9.30 -4.50
N THR A 53 -0.61 -10.35 -3.93
CA THR A 53 -2.07 -10.44 -3.81
C THR A 53 -2.64 -9.35 -2.90
N TYR A 54 -1.94 -9.00 -1.81
CA TYR A 54 -2.30 -7.85 -0.96
C TYR A 54 -2.17 -6.51 -1.68
N LEU A 55 -1.14 -6.34 -2.53
CA LEU A 55 -1.00 -5.14 -3.37
C LEU A 55 -2.21 -4.97 -4.29
N TRP A 56 -2.63 -6.03 -4.97
CA TRP A 56 -3.81 -6.00 -5.83
C TRP A 56 -5.09 -5.71 -5.05
N LEU A 57 -5.30 -6.37 -3.90
CA LEU A 57 -6.48 -6.13 -3.07
C LEU A 57 -6.53 -4.69 -2.56
N SER A 58 -5.39 -4.15 -2.11
CA SER A 58 -5.30 -2.77 -1.62
C SER A 58 -5.56 -1.76 -2.73
N ALA A 59 -5.00 -1.97 -3.93
CA ALA A 59 -5.24 -1.16 -5.11
C ALA A 59 -6.72 -1.16 -5.49
N LEU A 60 -7.34 -2.34 -5.58
CA LEU A 60 -8.76 -2.49 -5.87
C LEU A 60 -9.64 -1.78 -4.84
N TRP A 61 -9.31 -1.90 -3.54
CA TRP A 61 -10.02 -1.17 -2.50
C TRP A 61 -9.90 0.35 -2.67
N VAL A 62 -8.70 0.88 -2.98
CA VAL A 62 -8.51 2.31 -3.26
C VAL A 62 -9.37 2.75 -4.44
N MET A 63 -9.38 1.99 -5.55
CA MET A 63 -10.17 2.32 -6.73
C MET A 63 -11.67 2.27 -6.40
N TRP A 64 -12.13 1.17 -5.82
CA TRP A 64 -13.53 0.93 -5.47
C TRP A 64 -14.07 1.98 -4.50
N ARG A 65 -13.32 2.31 -3.43
CA ARG A 65 -13.68 3.34 -2.45
C ARG A 65 -13.89 4.72 -3.11
N ASN A 66 -13.18 4.97 -4.20
CA ASN A 66 -13.26 6.19 -4.99
C ASN A 66 -14.16 6.04 -6.23
N ARG A 67 -15.07 5.05 -6.24
CA ARG A 67 -16.01 4.73 -7.34
C ARG A 67 -15.34 4.56 -8.71
N PHE A 68 -14.11 4.04 -8.74
CA PHE A 68 -13.31 3.91 -9.96
C PHE A 68 -13.20 5.22 -10.77
N SER A 69 -13.29 6.38 -10.10
CA SER A 69 -13.03 7.67 -10.75
C SER A 69 -11.58 7.75 -11.22
N ALA A 70 -11.29 8.57 -12.24
CA ALA A 70 -9.93 8.69 -12.78
C ALA A 70 -8.85 8.94 -11.71
N PRO A 71 -9.04 9.83 -10.70
CA PRO A 71 -8.10 9.97 -9.59
C PRO A 71 -8.00 8.72 -8.72
N GLY A 72 -9.12 8.01 -8.50
CA GLY A 72 -9.14 6.76 -7.75
C GLY A 72 -8.36 5.64 -8.43
N ILE A 73 -8.45 5.54 -9.77
CA ILE A 73 -7.65 4.60 -10.57
C ILE A 73 -6.18 4.95 -10.47
N ALA A 74 -5.81 6.23 -10.64
CA ALA A 74 -4.43 6.67 -10.51
C ALA A 74 -3.84 6.32 -9.12
N LEU A 75 -4.58 6.62 -8.04
CA LEU A 75 -4.16 6.25 -6.68
C LEU A 75 -4.05 4.73 -6.48
N GLY A 76 -4.96 3.95 -7.07
CA GLY A 76 -4.91 2.49 -7.02
C GLY A 76 -3.68 1.92 -7.72
N LEU A 77 -3.29 2.47 -8.88
CA LEU A 77 -2.08 2.07 -9.59
C LEU A 77 -0.81 2.43 -8.81
N VAL A 78 -0.81 3.57 -8.11
CA VAL A 78 0.28 3.91 -7.18
C VAL A 78 0.34 2.91 -6.03
N ALA A 79 -0.81 2.54 -5.45
CA ALA A 79 -0.89 1.55 -4.38
C ALA A 79 -0.37 0.17 -4.79
N SER A 80 -0.65 -0.28 -6.02
CA SER A 80 -0.19 -1.58 -6.51
C SER A 80 1.32 -1.69 -6.68
N VAL A 81 2.05 -0.57 -6.69
CA VAL A 81 3.51 -0.54 -6.82
C VAL A 81 4.20 -0.20 -5.50
N LEU A 82 3.72 0.85 -4.80
CA LEU A 82 4.38 1.36 -3.60
C LEU A 82 3.95 0.63 -2.32
N GLY A 83 2.90 -0.19 -2.38
CA GLY A 83 2.43 -0.97 -1.25
C GLY A 83 2.23 -0.14 0.01
N MET A 84 2.77 -0.61 1.14
CA MET A 84 2.56 0.04 2.44
C MET A 84 3.18 1.44 2.54
N THR A 85 4.23 1.73 1.77
CA THR A 85 4.86 3.07 1.68
C THR A 85 3.85 4.12 1.20
N PHE A 86 2.89 3.73 0.37
CA PHE A 86 1.78 4.59 -0.03
C PHE A 86 0.52 4.36 0.81
N PHE A 87 0.19 3.10 1.07
CA PHE A 87 -1.10 2.73 1.67
C PHE A 87 -1.25 3.26 3.10
N ALA A 88 -0.21 3.21 3.93
CA ALA A 88 -0.30 3.72 5.30
C ALA A 88 -0.49 5.24 5.36
N PRO A 89 0.31 6.07 4.64
CA PRO A 89 0.03 7.51 4.53
C PRO A 89 -1.34 7.83 3.93
N TYR A 90 -1.79 7.07 2.93
CA TYR A 90 -3.10 7.25 2.31
C TYR A 90 -4.22 7.04 3.34
N VAL A 91 -4.21 5.91 4.05
CA VAL A 91 -5.20 5.63 5.10
C VAL A 91 -5.10 6.65 6.24
N LEU A 92 -3.88 7.07 6.61
CA LEU A 92 -3.68 8.11 7.63
C LEU A 92 -4.35 9.42 7.22
N PHE A 93 -4.13 9.88 6.00
CA PHE A 93 -4.80 11.05 5.44
C PHE A 93 -6.33 10.90 5.48
N LEU A 94 -6.86 9.74 5.08
CA LEU A 94 -8.29 9.46 5.12
C LEU A 94 -8.86 9.56 6.54
N THR A 95 -8.10 9.16 7.57
CA THR A 95 -8.56 9.29 8.96
C THR A 95 -8.80 10.74 9.37
N PHE A 96 -8.09 11.70 8.79
CA PHE A 96 -8.29 13.13 9.03
C PHE A 96 -9.41 13.67 8.15
N GLN A 97 -9.43 13.32 6.87
CA GLN A 97 -10.46 13.74 5.93
C GLN A 97 -11.87 13.35 6.41
N THR A 98 -12.01 12.14 6.94
CA THR A 98 -13.29 11.58 7.42
C THR A 98 -13.57 11.92 8.89
N LYS A 99 -12.73 12.75 9.52
CA LYS A 99 -12.83 13.13 10.94
C LYS A 99 -12.91 11.92 11.88
N GLY A 100 -12.35 10.78 11.47
CA GLY A 100 -12.35 9.54 12.22
C GLY A 100 -13.59 8.66 12.06
N ASP A 101 -14.54 9.01 11.19
CA ASP A 101 -15.66 8.13 10.84
C ASP A 101 -15.16 6.91 10.06
N VAL A 102 -15.19 5.74 10.71
CA VAL A 102 -14.69 4.48 10.15
C VAL A 102 -15.51 4.01 8.96
N LYS A 103 -16.83 4.27 8.94
CA LYS A 103 -17.67 3.89 7.80
C LYS A 103 -17.28 4.71 6.57
N GLN A 104 -17.14 6.03 6.72
CA GLN A 104 -16.67 6.90 5.63
C GLN A 104 -15.22 6.62 5.22
N LEU A 105 -14.38 6.22 6.17
CA LEU A 105 -13.01 5.80 5.87
C LEU A 105 -13.00 4.54 5.00
N LEU A 106 -13.79 3.52 5.33
CA LEU A 106 -13.77 2.25 4.60
C LEU A 106 -14.55 2.29 3.29
N LEU A 107 -15.74 2.91 3.29
CA LEU A 107 -16.68 2.92 2.17
C LEU A 107 -16.45 4.10 1.22
N GLY A 108 -15.82 5.17 1.70
CA GLY A 108 -15.55 6.36 0.89
C GLY A 108 -16.81 6.96 0.28
N ARG A 109 -16.84 7.06 -1.04
CA ARG A 109 -17.93 7.72 -1.78
C ARG A 109 -19.20 6.89 -1.90
N HIS A 110 -19.31 5.74 -1.24
CA HIS A 110 -20.52 4.89 -1.28
C HIS A 110 -21.54 5.20 -0.17
N LEU A 111 -21.23 6.17 0.69
CA LEU A 111 -22.15 6.79 1.63
C LEU A 111 -22.70 8.09 1.06
#